data_AF-X1RFW1-F1
#
_entry.id   AF-X1RFW1-F1
#
_cell.length_a   1.000
_cell.length_b   1.000
_cell.length_c   1.000
_cell.angle_alpha   90.00
_cell.angle_beta   90.00
_cell.angle_gamma   90.00
#
_symmetry.space_group_name_H-M   'P 1'
#
loop_
_entity.id
_entity.type
_entity.pdbx_description
1 polymer ?
#
loop_
_entity_poly.entity_id
_entity_poly.type
_entity_poly.pdbx_seq_one_letter_code
_entity_poly.pdbx_strand_id
1 'polypeptide(L)'
;MNVYVILIAINWVIYFLSGPILDFMLGIKPFEDKRLLGLINDVKSNIGIKGRVKVGFGKYPILNAMAYGSIFDKRIALIAEDYEQVPEDEVKGIVAHELAHTKGKHTLILTFITTGDLIFRMLFGVPATYYDYTFGNPQLPFISFILLNLLIYLILFMFVRILEGKADLKTKKIGYAKELVKALYNLESFYATGREFGLNTMLLCDEKITKNNEILNYLDTADYINRSIIKPKRLSLVSNIINSHPPTYHRIAAILDDKLKPTKETLLPIICLKKSKQKYYAKLFEDARIKFKVIANEKFKEYFHIGDISPFVMKKISLSINSLIKPIELG
;
A
#
# COMPACT_ATOMS: atom_id res chain seq x y z
N MET A 1 -7.20 30.67 24.54
CA MET A 1 -7.93 29.52 23.95
C MET A 1 -7.07 28.28 24.17
N ASN A 2 -7.63 27.20 24.71
CA ASN A 2 -6.87 25.99 25.04
C ASN A 2 -6.25 25.39 23.76
N VAL A 3 -4.94 25.11 23.73
CA VAL A 3 -4.21 24.65 22.54
C VAL A 3 -4.85 23.40 21.91
N TYR A 4 -5.35 22.48 22.73
CA TYR A 4 -6.06 21.29 22.26
C TYR A 4 -7.31 21.63 21.44
N VAL A 5 -8.08 22.63 21.85
CA VAL A 5 -9.30 23.06 21.12
C VAL A 5 -8.92 23.63 19.75
N ILE A 6 -7.82 24.39 19.69
CA ILE A 6 -7.28 24.93 18.43
C ILE A 6 -6.86 23.78 17.51
N LEU A 7 -6.09 22.82 18.02
CA LEU A 7 -5.61 21.68 17.24
C LEU A 7 -6.76 20.79 16.73
N ILE A 8 -7.78 20.55 17.57
CA ILE A 8 -8.99 19.82 17.17
C ILE A 8 -9.70 20.60 16.06
N ALA A 9 -9.92 21.90 16.22
CA ALA A 9 -10.56 22.73 15.20
C ALA A 9 -9.78 22.70 13.88
N ILE A 10 -8.46 22.87 13.92
CA ILE A 10 -7.57 22.82 12.75
C ILE A 10 -7.64 21.44 12.08
N ASN A 11 -7.62 20.33 12.83
CA ASN A 11 -7.73 18.98 12.29
C ASN A 11 -9.01 18.81 11.45
N TRP A 12 -10.14 19.35 11.92
CA TRP A 12 -11.40 19.33 11.17
C TRP A 12 -11.40 20.26 9.97
N VAL A 13 -10.82 21.46 10.09
CA VAL A 13 -10.66 22.39 8.97
C VAL A 13 -9.83 21.74 7.86
N ILE A 14 -8.67 21.15 8.20
CA ILE A 14 -7.83 20.43 7.24
C ILE A 14 -8.60 19.29 6.61
N TYR A 15 -9.35 18.51 7.38
CA TYR A 15 -10.17 17.42 6.85
C TYR A 15 -11.15 17.92 5.77
N PHE A 16 -11.91 18.98 6.04
CA PHE A 16 -12.89 19.51 5.08
C PHE A 16 -12.24 20.18 3.86
N LEU A 17 -11.08 20.82 4.04
CA LEU A 17 -10.36 21.52 2.97
C LEU A 17 -9.31 20.65 2.25
N SER A 18 -9.12 19.40 2.68
CA SER A 18 -8.09 18.50 2.15
C SER A 18 -8.16 18.30 0.64
N GLY A 19 -9.36 18.29 0.05
CA GLY A 19 -9.56 18.13 -1.39
C GLY A 19 -8.85 19.19 -2.23
N PRO A 20 -9.26 20.48 -2.16
CA PRO A 20 -8.60 21.57 -2.87
C PRO A 20 -7.11 21.74 -2.53
N ILE A 21 -6.74 21.53 -1.26
CA ILE A 21 -5.33 21.63 -0.83
C ILE A 21 -4.47 20.60 -1.57
N LEU A 22 -4.91 19.34 -1.62
CA LEU A 22 -4.16 18.28 -2.29
C LEU A 22 -4.14 18.45 -3.81
N ASP A 23 -5.22 18.92 -4.43
CA ASP A 23 -5.21 19.27 -5.86
C ASP A 23 -4.09 20.27 -6.18
N PHE A 24 -4.00 21.33 -5.37
CA PHE A 24 -3.01 22.38 -5.54
C PHE A 24 -1.58 21.86 -5.29
N MET A 25 -1.36 21.20 -4.15
CA MET A 25 -0.02 20.71 -3.76
C MET A 25 0.54 19.67 -4.74
N LEU A 26 -0.33 18.82 -5.30
CA LEU A 26 0.05 17.75 -6.22
C LEU A 26 -0.15 18.12 -7.69
N GLY A 27 -0.56 19.36 -7.99
CA GLY A 27 -0.79 19.80 -9.37
C GLY A 27 -1.83 18.97 -10.12
N ILE A 28 -2.82 18.41 -9.42
CA ILE A 28 -3.87 17.58 -10.02
C ILE A 28 -4.82 18.46 -10.83
N LYS A 29 -5.05 18.08 -12.08
CA LYS A 29 -5.94 18.81 -13.00
C LYS A 29 -7.07 17.91 -13.49
N PRO A 30 -8.26 18.46 -13.77
CA PRO A 30 -9.29 17.74 -14.51
C PRO A 30 -8.73 17.29 -15.88
N PHE A 31 -9.22 16.15 -16.37
CA PHE A 31 -8.91 15.64 -17.70
C PHE A 31 -10.17 15.02 -18.33
N GLU A 32 -10.17 14.86 -19.66
CA GLU A 32 -11.38 14.55 -20.44
C GLU A 32 -11.36 13.17 -21.14
N ASP A 33 -10.43 12.28 -20.78
CA ASP A 33 -10.39 10.93 -21.34
C ASP A 33 -11.68 10.15 -20.98
N LYS A 34 -12.58 10.01 -21.97
CA LYS A 34 -13.87 9.33 -21.81
C LYS A 34 -13.74 7.87 -21.42
N ARG A 35 -12.67 7.18 -21.86
CA ARG A 35 -12.41 5.77 -21.56
C ARG A 35 -12.08 5.61 -20.08
N LEU A 36 -11.16 6.42 -19.55
CA LEU A 36 -10.80 6.37 -18.12
C LEU A 36 -11.92 6.92 -17.22
N LEU A 37 -12.60 7.99 -17.63
CA LEU A 37 -13.76 8.51 -16.89
C LEU A 37 -14.90 7.48 -16.84
N GLY A 38 -15.15 6.76 -17.94
CA GLY A 38 -16.12 5.67 -17.99
C GLY A 38 -15.75 4.55 -17.02
N LEU A 39 -14.51 4.06 -17.09
CA LEU A 39 -13.96 3.02 -16.22
C LEU A 39 -14.08 3.39 -14.74
N ILE A 40 -13.69 4.61 -14.36
CA ILE A 40 -13.80 5.09 -12.97
C ILE A 40 -15.26 5.14 -12.52
N ASN A 41 -16.18 5.56 -13.40
CA ASN A 41 -17.61 5.58 -13.10
C ASN A 41 -18.21 4.17 -12.94
N ASP A 42 -17.76 3.20 -13.72
CA ASP A 42 -18.17 1.80 -13.59
C ASP A 42 -17.72 1.22 -12.25
N VAL A 43 -16.45 1.41 -11.90
CA VAL A 43 -15.90 0.96 -10.61
C VAL A 43 -16.61 1.65 -9.44
N LYS A 44 -16.86 2.97 -9.54
CA LYS A 44 -17.65 3.74 -8.55
C LYS A 44 -19.06 3.17 -8.36
N SER A 45 -19.70 2.75 -9.45
CA SER A 45 -21.03 2.15 -9.41
C SER A 45 -21.00 0.78 -8.76
N ASN A 46 -20.05 -0.08 -9.16
CA ASN A 46 -19.86 -1.43 -8.63
C ASN A 46 -19.55 -1.43 -7.12
N ILE A 47 -18.77 -0.46 -6.64
CA ILE A 47 -18.46 -0.33 -5.22
C ILE A 47 -19.60 0.29 -4.40
N GLY A 48 -20.58 0.90 -5.08
CA GLY A 48 -21.77 1.49 -4.49
C GLY A 48 -21.54 2.86 -3.86
N ILE A 49 -20.66 3.70 -4.43
CA ILE A 49 -20.53 5.10 -4.00
C ILE A 49 -21.63 5.93 -4.65
N LYS A 50 -22.44 6.57 -3.81
CA LYS A 50 -23.45 7.54 -4.24
C LYS A 50 -22.86 8.95 -4.37
N GLY A 51 -23.39 9.71 -5.31
CA GLY A 51 -23.02 11.10 -5.56
C GLY A 51 -21.82 11.27 -6.49
N ARG A 52 -21.40 12.52 -6.66
CA ARG A 52 -20.27 12.89 -7.52
C ARG A 52 -18.94 12.55 -6.83
N VAL A 53 -18.03 11.95 -7.60
CA VAL A 53 -16.60 11.86 -7.28
C VAL A 53 -15.90 12.71 -8.32
N LYS A 54 -15.12 13.70 -7.90
CA LYS A 54 -14.32 14.51 -8.82
C LYS A 54 -13.10 13.70 -9.23
N VAL A 55 -12.81 13.68 -10.52
CA VAL A 55 -11.72 12.90 -11.10
C VAL A 55 -10.69 13.87 -11.64
N GLY A 56 -9.43 13.66 -11.28
CA GLY A 56 -8.29 14.44 -11.76
C GLY A 56 -7.14 13.55 -12.20
N PHE A 57 -6.16 14.16 -12.85
CA PHE A 57 -4.93 13.54 -13.31
C PHE A 57 -3.71 14.34 -12.84
N GLY A 58 -2.68 13.62 -12.41
CA GLY A 58 -1.35 14.15 -12.12
C GLY A 58 -0.30 13.43 -12.95
N LYS A 59 0.66 14.19 -13.50
CA LYS A 59 1.73 13.64 -14.35
C LYS A 59 2.94 13.21 -13.51
N TYR A 60 3.16 11.91 -13.36
CA TYR A 60 4.26 11.34 -12.56
C TYR A 60 4.79 10.02 -13.14
N PRO A 61 6.04 9.62 -12.87
CA PRO A 61 6.70 8.44 -13.46
C PRO A 61 6.09 7.06 -13.11
N ILE A 62 5.00 7.02 -12.35
CA ILE A 62 4.45 5.79 -11.77
C ILE A 62 2.95 5.72 -11.98
N LEU A 63 2.43 4.55 -12.35
CA LEU A 63 1.00 4.30 -12.39
C LEU A 63 0.46 4.07 -10.97
N ASN A 64 -0.35 5.01 -10.49
CA ASN A 64 -1.07 4.89 -9.22
C ASN A 64 -2.37 5.69 -9.26
N ALA A 65 -3.17 5.62 -8.20
CA ALA A 65 -4.25 6.55 -7.95
C ALA A 65 -4.30 6.90 -6.47
N MET A 66 -5.01 7.98 -6.16
CA MET A 66 -5.20 8.43 -4.78
C MET A 66 -6.65 8.86 -4.60
N ALA A 67 -7.36 8.27 -3.65
CA ALA A 67 -8.63 8.81 -3.17
C ALA A 67 -8.41 9.75 -1.99
N TYR A 68 -9.01 10.94 -2.05
CA TYR A 68 -8.83 11.98 -1.05
C TYR A 68 -10.02 12.91 -0.95
N GLY A 69 -9.93 13.84 0.01
CA GLY A 69 -11.00 14.77 0.35
C GLY A 69 -11.90 14.26 1.47
N SER A 70 -12.86 15.10 1.83
CA SER A 70 -13.84 14.82 2.88
C SER A 70 -15.02 14.01 2.35
N ILE A 71 -15.89 13.55 3.25
CA ILE A 71 -17.13 12.87 2.87
C ILE A 71 -18.05 13.72 1.97
N PHE A 72 -17.91 15.06 2.00
CA PHE A 72 -18.68 16.01 1.20
C PHE A 72 -17.98 16.40 -0.11
N ASP A 73 -16.67 16.19 -0.20
CA ASP A 73 -15.85 16.50 -1.38
C ASP A 73 -15.00 15.28 -1.75
N LYS A 74 -15.64 14.25 -2.31
CA LYS A 74 -14.98 13.01 -2.71
C LYS A 74 -14.19 13.24 -4.00
N ARG A 75 -12.90 12.94 -3.98
CA ARG A 75 -11.99 13.09 -5.11
C ARG A 75 -11.18 11.82 -5.34
N ILE A 76 -10.80 11.62 -6.59
CA ILE A 76 -9.81 10.64 -6.98
C ILE A 76 -8.87 11.25 -8.03
N ALA A 77 -7.57 11.04 -7.86
CA ALA A 77 -6.56 11.42 -8.83
C ALA A 77 -5.94 10.17 -9.43
N LEU A 78 -5.91 10.06 -10.74
CA LEU A 78 -5.04 9.12 -11.45
C LEU A 78 -3.66 9.76 -11.59
N ILE A 79 -2.62 8.97 -11.35
CA ILE A 79 -1.24 9.41 -11.43
C ILE A 79 -0.52 8.48 -12.41
N ALA A 80 0.04 9.04 -13.48
CA ALA A 80 0.83 8.30 -14.48
C ALA A 80 1.66 9.26 -15.34
N GLU A 81 2.61 8.76 -16.15
CA GLU A 81 3.38 9.63 -17.07
C GLU A 81 2.49 10.15 -18.19
N ASP A 82 1.63 9.26 -18.68
CA ASP A 82 0.70 9.49 -19.74
C ASP A 82 -0.54 8.64 -19.48
N TYR A 83 -1.70 9.30 -19.31
CA TYR A 83 -2.96 8.60 -19.08
C TYR A 83 -3.46 7.85 -20.31
N GLU A 84 -2.96 8.14 -21.52
CA GLU A 84 -3.36 7.45 -22.74
C GLU A 84 -2.78 6.03 -22.80
N GLN A 85 -1.65 5.80 -22.13
CA GLN A 85 -0.89 4.54 -22.19
C GLN A 85 -1.14 3.61 -21.00
N VAL A 86 -2.03 3.98 -20.07
CA VAL A 86 -2.27 3.17 -18.88
C VAL A 86 -3.10 1.92 -19.18
N PRO A 87 -2.67 0.74 -18.69
CA PRO A 87 -3.43 -0.50 -18.79
C PRO A 87 -4.72 -0.42 -17.97
N GLU A 88 -5.87 -0.61 -18.63
CA GLU A 88 -7.19 -0.43 -18.02
C GLU A 88 -7.47 -1.39 -16.87
N ASP A 89 -6.98 -2.62 -16.95
CA ASP A 89 -7.17 -3.62 -15.90
C ASP A 89 -6.48 -3.19 -14.60
N GLU A 90 -5.25 -2.67 -14.67
CA GLU A 90 -4.56 -2.11 -13.51
C GLU A 90 -5.27 -0.86 -12.96
N VAL A 91 -5.72 0.04 -13.84
CA VAL A 91 -6.51 1.20 -13.41
C VAL A 91 -7.77 0.76 -12.68
N LYS A 92 -8.50 -0.26 -13.17
CA LYS A 92 -9.68 -0.81 -12.47
C LYS A 92 -9.33 -1.27 -11.07
N GLY A 93 -8.23 -2.03 -10.92
CA GLY A 93 -7.76 -2.53 -9.64
C GLY A 93 -7.41 -1.43 -8.64
N ILE A 94 -6.60 -0.45 -9.06
CA ILE A 94 -6.14 0.65 -8.20
C ILE A 94 -7.32 1.56 -7.85
N VAL A 95 -8.13 1.96 -8.83
CA VAL A 95 -9.30 2.81 -8.60
C VAL A 95 -10.30 2.10 -7.67
N ALA A 96 -10.49 0.79 -7.82
CA ALA A 96 -11.36 0.03 -6.91
C ALA A 96 -10.86 0.06 -5.47
N HIS A 97 -9.55 -0.08 -5.26
CA HIS A 97 -8.91 0.04 -3.94
C HIS A 97 -9.08 1.42 -3.33
N GLU A 98 -8.76 2.46 -4.09
CA GLU A 98 -8.87 3.84 -3.62
C GLU A 98 -10.33 4.24 -3.33
N LEU A 99 -11.26 3.84 -4.19
CA LEU A 99 -12.68 4.05 -3.93
C LEU A 99 -13.19 3.20 -2.75
N ALA A 100 -12.56 2.07 -2.43
CA ALA A 100 -12.91 1.30 -1.24
C ALA A 100 -12.62 2.09 0.05
N HIS A 101 -11.51 2.85 0.07
CA HIS A 101 -11.24 3.80 1.15
C HIS A 101 -12.32 4.87 1.27
N THR A 102 -12.72 5.45 0.14
CA THR A 102 -13.81 6.45 0.10
C THR A 102 -15.12 5.87 0.60
N LYS A 103 -15.49 4.66 0.16
CA LYS A 103 -16.70 3.97 0.58
C LYS A 103 -16.68 3.63 2.07
N GLY A 104 -15.53 3.22 2.59
CA GLY A 104 -15.29 2.93 4.00
C GLY A 104 -15.15 4.16 4.88
N LYS A 105 -15.09 5.37 4.30
CA LYS A 105 -14.87 6.65 5.01
C LYS A 105 -13.58 6.63 5.84
N HIS A 106 -12.53 6.01 5.34
CA HIS A 106 -11.30 5.78 6.12
C HIS A 106 -10.63 7.07 6.58
N THR A 107 -10.62 8.11 5.75
CA THR A 107 -10.09 9.43 6.13
C THR A 107 -10.87 10.04 7.30
N LEU A 108 -12.20 9.94 7.30
CA LEU A 108 -13.04 10.40 8.42
C LEU A 108 -12.79 9.61 9.71
N ILE A 109 -12.65 8.28 9.60
CA ILE A 109 -12.31 7.42 10.74
C ILE A 109 -10.99 7.87 11.34
N LEU A 110 -9.98 8.16 10.51
CA LEU A 110 -8.69 8.63 10.98
C LEU A 110 -8.78 10.01 11.65
N THR A 111 -9.56 10.95 11.10
CA THR A 111 -9.85 12.25 11.72
C THR A 111 -10.50 12.13 13.09
N PHE A 112 -11.40 11.15 13.28
CA PHE A 112 -11.99 10.86 14.58
C PHE A 112 -10.98 10.25 15.55
N ILE A 113 -10.12 9.34 15.09
CA ILE A 113 -9.04 8.76 15.92
C ILE A 113 -8.10 9.87 16.42
N THR A 114 -7.66 10.77 15.53
CA THR A 114 -6.76 11.88 15.92
C THR A 114 -7.45 12.87 16.85
N THR A 115 -8.74 13.14 16.65
CA THR A 115 -9.54 13.98 17.56
C THR A 115 -9.69 13.30 18.93
N GLY A 116 -9.93 11.99 18.97
CA GLY A 116 -10.00 11.22 20.21
C GLY A 116 -8.69 11.23 20.98
N ASP A 117 -7.55 11.10 20.30
CA ASP A 117 -6.22 11.24 20.90
C ASP A 117 -6.03 12.62 21.54
N LEU A 118 -6.37 13.70 20.83
CA LEU A 118 -6.27 15.06 21.34
C LEU A 118 -7.18 15.31 22.56
N ILE A 119 -8.41 14.78 22.56
CA ILE A 119 -9.32 14.84 23.71
C ILE A 119 -8.76 14.07 24.90
N PHE A 120 -8.24 12.86 24.67
CA PHE A 120 -7.60 12.07 25.72
C PHE A 120 -6.44 12.85 26.35
N ARG A 121 -5.54 13.39 25.52
CA ARG A 121 -4.41 14.19 25.99
C ARG A 121 -4.86 15.40 26.80
N MET A 122 -5.89 16.09 26.35
CA MET A 122 -6.49 17.21 27.07
C MET A 122 -7.03 16.81 28.45
N LEU A 123 -7.73 15.68 28.56
CA LEU A 123 -8.32 15.20 29.82
C LEU A 123 -7.27 14.73 30.84
N PHE A 124 -6.18 14.13 30.36
CA PHE A 124 -5.13 13.56 31.20
C PHE A 124 -3.89 14.46 31.33
N GLY A 125 -3.93 15.69 30.81
CA GLY A 125 -2.82 16.64 30.88
C GLY A 125 -1.55 16.18 30.17
N VAL A 126 -1.67 15.28 29.19
CA VAL A 126 -0.54 14.81 28.37
C VAL A 126 -0.26 15.87 27.31
N PRO A 127 0.99 16.33 27.10
CA PRO A 127 1.31 17.33 26.08
C PRO A 127 0.77 16.96 24.69
N ALA A 128 0.32 17.95 23.93
CA ALA A 128 -0.16 17.77 22.56
C ALA A 128 0.98 17.83 21.55
N THR A 129 1.96 18.70 21.78
CA THR A 129 3.00 19.06 20.82
C THR A 129 4.35 19.27 21.51
N TYR A 130 5.42 19.31 20.72
CA TYR A 130 6.74 19.67 21.22
C TYR A 130 6.78 21.11 21.78
N TYR A 131 5.92 22.01 21.28
CA TYR A 131 5.84 23.40 21.73
C TYR A 131 5.38 23.55 23.19
N ASP A 132 4.66 22.56 23.72
CA ASP A 132 4.26 22.56 25.13
C ASP A 132 5.49 22.52 26.07
N TYR A 133 6.61 21.96 25.63
CA TYR A 133 7.89 21.96 26.37
C TYR A 133 8.69 23.25 26.20
N THR A 134 8.45 23.99 25.12
CA THR A 134 9.13 25.27 24.84
C THR A 134 8.44 26.44 25.54
N PHE A 135 7.11 26.45 25.52
CA PHE A 135 6.30 27.58 26.01
C PHE A 135 5.45 27.25 27.25
N GLY A 136 5.45 25.99 27.69
CA GLY A 136 4.75 25.52 28.87
C GLY A 136 5.67 24.83 29.86
N ASN A 137 5.08 24.23 30.89
CA ASN A 137 5.80 23.44 31.89
C ASN A 137 5.10 22.08 32.11
N PRO A 138 5.23 21.15 31.15
CA PRO A 138 4.54 19.87 31.18
C PRO A 138 5.10 18.95 32.26
N GLN A 139 4.22 18.22 32.96
CA GLN A 139 4.62 17.28 34.01
C GLN A 139 5.32 16.02 33.46
N LEU A 140 4.97 15.61 32.24
CA LEU A 140 5.57 14.45 31.59
C LEU A 140 6.98 14.83 31.10
N PRO A 141 8.05 14.08 31.44
CA PRO A 141 9.39 14.35 30.90
C PRO A 141 9.45 14.23 29.37
N PHE A 142 10.30 15.02 28.73
CA PHE A 142 10.39 15.08 27.26
C PHE A 142 10.71 13.73 26.60
N ILE A 143 11.63 12.96 27.18
CA ILE A 143 11.98 11.62 26.69
C ILE A 143 10.75 10.69 26.75
N SER A 144 10.00 10.74 27.86
CA SER A 144 8.76 9.96 28.02
C SER A 144 7.70 10.36 27.00
N PHE A 145 7.60 11.65 26.67
CA PHE A 145 6.71 12.13 25.61
C PHE A 145 7.12 11.62 24.23
N ILE A 146 8.41 11.61 23.89
CA ILE A 146 8.88 11.03 22.63
C ILE A 146 8.51 9.55 22.54
N LEU A 147 8.79 8.77 23.59
CA LEU A 147 8.49 7.33 23.62
C LEU A 147 6.98 7.05 23.53
N LEU A 148 6.16 7.86 24.21
CA LEU A 148 4.70 7.77 24.14
C LEU A 148 4.19 8.05 22.72
N ASN A 149 4.68 9.11 22.06
CA ASN A 149 4.28 9.41 20.68
C ASN A 149 4.74 8.34 19.69
N LEU A 150 5.93 7.76 19.87
CA LEU A 150 6.38 6.63 19.07
C LEU A 150 5.43 5.43 19.23
N LEU A 151 5.01 5.12 20.46
CA LEU A 151 4.04 4.06 20.72
C LEU A 151 2.68 4.35 20.08
N ILE A 152 2.15 5.56 20.24
CA ILE A 152 0.88 5.99 19.63
C ILE A 152 0.97 5.91 18.10
N TYR A 153 2.09 6.32 17.51
CA TYR A 153 2.34 6.21 16.07
C TYR A 153 2.30 4.76 15.58
N LEU A 154 2.95 3.83 16.29
CA LEU A 154 2.88 2.40 15.98
C LEU A 154 1.45 1.86 16.05
N ILE A 155 0.66 2.30 17.04
CA ILE A 155 -0.75 1.93 17.17
C ILE A 155 -1.57 2.50 16.01
N LEU A 156 -1.37 3.76 15.65
CA LEU A 156 -2.04 4.41 14.53
C LEU A 156 -1.76 3.67 13.21
N PHE A 157 -0.52 3.23 13.01
CA PHE A 157 -0.11 2.47 11.84
C PHE A 157 -0.81 1.11 11.77
N MET A 158 -1.06 0.45 12.90
CA MET A 158 -1.89 -0.75 12.92
C MET A 158 -3.32 -0.46 12.45
N PHE A 159 -3.93 0.67 12.85
CA PHE A 159 -5.25 1.06 12.35
C PHE A 159 -5.23 1.32 10.84
N VAL A 160 -4.25 2.07 10.34
CA VAL A 160 -4.10 2.33 8.90
C VAL A 160 -4.00 1.02 8.11
N ARG A 161 -3.17 0.07 8.56
CA ARG A 161 -3.06 -1.25 7.91
C ARG A 161 -4.34 -2.08 7.94
N ILE A 162 -5.13 -1.98 9.02
CA ILE A 162 -6.45 -2.64 9.06
C ILE A 162 -7.38 -2.02 8.02
N LEU A 163 -7.31 -0.70 7.83
CA LEU A 163 -8.06 0.01 6.80
C LEU A 163 -7.59 -0.36 5.38
N GLU A 164 -6.28 -0.58 5.17
CA GLU A 164 -5.72 -1.14 3.93
C GLU A 164 -6.30 -2.52 3.62
N GLY A 165 -6.21 -3.48 4.55
CA GLY A 165 -6.74 -4.82 4.35
C GLY A 165 -8.27 -4.84 4.15
N LYS A 166 -8.99 -3.87 4.72
CA LYS A 166 -10.44 -3.69 4.46
C LYS A 166 -10.71 -3.19 3.03
N ALA A 167 -9.87 -2.32 2.50
CA ALA A 167 -9.96 -1.87 1.11
C ALA A 167 -9.62 -3.01 0.15
N ASP A 168 -8.51 -3.72 0.37
CA ASP A 168 -8.12 -4.91 -0.40
C ASP A 168 -9.27 -5.94 -0.44
N LEU A 169 -9.86 -6.25 0.72
CA LEU A 169 -11.01 -7.17 0.82
C LEU A 169 -12.23 -6.68 0.05
N LYS A 170 -12.51 -5.37 0.07
CA LYS A 170 -13.67 -4.80 -0.62
C LYS A 170 -13.46 -4.84 -2.14
N THR A 171 -12.27 -4.49 -2.63
CA THR A 171 -11.86 -4.55 -4.04
C THR A 171 -11.99 -5.96 -4.59
N LYS A 172 -11.48 -6.93 -3.85
CA LYS A 172 -11.63 -8.36 -4.13
C LYS A 172 -13.11 -8.78 -4.22
N LYS A 173 -13.94 -8.36 -3.27
CA LYS A 173 -15.37 -8.75 -3.22
C LYS A 173 -16.20 -8.22 -4.38
N ILE A 174 -15.78 -7.13 -5.01
CA ILE A 174 -16.44 -6.57 -6.19
C ILE A 174 -15.84 -7.09 -7.51
N GLY A 175 -14.93 -8.07 -7.43
CA GLY A 175 -14.42 -8.81 -8.60
C GLY A 175 -13.06 -8.35 -9.13
N TYR A 176 -12.43 -7.32 -8.56
CA TYR A 176 -11.18 -6.74 -9.09
C TYR A 176 -9.91 -7.28 -8.43
N ALA A 177 -9.92 -8.53 -7.97
CA ALA A 177 -8.79 -9.12 -7.25
C ALA A 177 -7.55 -9.30 -8.15
N LYS A 178 -7.74 -9.79 -9.38
CA LYS A 178 -6.64 -10.05 -10.33
C LYS A 178 -6.02 -8.74 -10.80
N GLU A 179 -6.86 -7.77 -11.12
CA GLU A 179 -6.55 -6.39 -11.51
C GLU A 179 -5.69 -5.70 -10.44
N LEU A 180 -6.12 -5.78 -9.18
CA LEU A 180 -5.36 -5.20 -8.06
C LEU A 180 -4.00 -5.89 -7.87
N VAL A 181 -3.92 -7.21 -8.02
CA VAL A 181 -2.64 -7.94 -7.93
C VAL A 181 -1.70 -7.55 -9.08
N LYS A 182 -2.20 -7.38 -10.31
CA LYS A 182 -1.40 -6.88 -11.43
C LYS A 182 -0.86 -5.48 -11.15
N ALA A 183 -1.68 -4.60 -10.59
CA ALA A 183 -1.26 -3.25 -10.22
C ALA A 183 -0.21 -3.24 -9.10
N LEU A 184 -0.42 -4.01 -8.04
CA LEU A 184 0.57 -4.16 -6.96
C LEU A 184 1.90 -4.70 -7.48
N TYR A 185 1.86 -5.65 -8.41
CA TYR A 185 3.06 -6.18 -9.04
C TYR A 185 3.79 -5.12 -9.90
N ASN A 186 3.07 -4.28 -10.64
CA ASN A 186 3.66 -3.15 -11.38
C ASN A 186 4.36 -2.17 -10.43
N LEU A 187 3.62 -1.71 -9.42
CA LEU A 187 4.10 -0.74 -8.44
C LEU A 187 5.36 -1.25 -7.73
N GLU A 188 5.33 -2.50 -7.29
CA GLU A 188 6.46 -3.13 -6.62
C GLU A 188 7.66 -3.35 -7.57
N SER A 189 7.42 -3.52 -8.88
CA SER A 189 8.48 -3.61 -9.90
C SER A 189 9.12 -2.25 -10.16
N PHE A 190 8.33 -1.17 -10.12
CA PHE A 190 8.86 0.19 -10.19
C PHE A 190 9.83 0.48 -9.02
N TYR A 191 9.54 -0.02 -7.81
CA TYR A 191 10.40 0.15 -6.64
C TYR A 191 11.43 -0.98 -6.44
N ALA A 192 11.67 -1.84 -7.44
CA ALA A 192 12.55 -3.01 -7.29
C ALA A 192 13.93 -2.65 -6.72
N THR A 193 14.54 -1.57 -7.23
CA THR A 193 15.71 -0.89 -6.66
C THR A 193 15.27 -0.03 -5.47
N GLY A 194 15.45 -0.54 -4.25
CA GLY A 194 15.18 0.20 -3.00
C GLY A 194 13.86 -0.12 -2.29
N ARG A 195 13.20 -1.21 -2.68
CA ARG A 195 11.93 -1.73 -2.10
C ARG A 195 11.88 -1.80 -0.57
N GLU A 196 13.00 -2.04 0.11
CA GLU A 196 13.06 -2.14 1.58
C GLU A 196 12.88 -0.77 2.26
N PHE A 197 13.18 0.33 1.55
CA PHE A 197 13.06 1.71 2.03
C PHE A 197 11.98 2.50 1.27
N GLY A 198 11.30 1.90 0.29
CA GLY A 198 10.27 2.57 -0.53
C GLY A 198 10.80 3.70 -1.40
N LEU A 199 12.11 3.74 -1.65
CA LEU A 199 12.79 4.80 -2.40
C LEU A 199 13.36 4.19 -3.68
N ASN A 200 12.82 4.56 -4.83
CA ASN A 200 13.46 4.23 -6.09
C ASN A 200 14.60 5.22 -6.31
N THR A 201 15.84 4.74 -6.19
CA THR A 201 17.04 5.58 -6.40
C THR A 201 17.09 6.18 -7.81
N MET A 202 16.39 5.59 -8.78
CA MET A 202 16.27 6.15 -10.14
C MET A 202 15.42 7.43 -10.18
N LEU A 203 14.54 7.69 -9.21
CA LEU A 203 13.86 9.00 -9.10
C LEU A 203 14.82 10.14 -8.75
N LEU A 204 16.05 9.81 -8.33
CA LEU A 204 17.11 10.75 -7.98
C LEU A 204 18.16 10.87 -9.09
N CYS A 205 17.95 10.24 -10.24
CA CYS A 205 18.88 10.25 -11.38
C CYS A 205 18.14 10.63 -12.67
N ASP A 206 18.78 11.39 -13.55
CA ASP A 206 18.23 11.76 -14.86
C ASP A 206 18.24 10.60 -15.87
N GLU A 207 18.83 9.46 -15.51
CA GLU A 207 18.89 8.27 -16.36
C GLU A 207 17.51 7.61 -16.50
N LYS A 208 17.03 7.54 -17.73
CA LYS A 208 15.80 6.81 -18.06
C LYS A 208 16.01 5.31 -17.94
N ILE A 209 15.04 4.63 -17.35
CA ILE A 209 15.01 3.17 -17.25
C ILE A 209 14.98 2.60 -18.67
N THR A 210 15.95 1.76 -19.02
CA THR A 210 15.93 1.04 -20.30
C THR A 210 14.92 -0.11 -20.24
N LYS A 211 14.39 -0.54 -21.39
CA LYS A 211 13.50 -1.70 -21.47
C LYS A 211 14.09 -2.96 -20.83
N ASN A 212 15.42 -3.14 -20.91
CA ASN A 212 16.12 -4.27 -20.27
C ASN A 212 16.09 -4.16 -18.74
N ASN A 213 16.25 -2.96 -18.19
CA ASN A 213 16.15 -2.72 -16.75
C ASN A 213 14.72 -3.00 -16.25
N GLU A 214 13.70 -2.58 -17.00
CA GLU A 214 12.30 -2.89 -16.67
C GLU A 214 12.04 -4.39 -16.64
N ILE A 215 12.49 -5.12 -17.66
CA ILE A 215 12.38 -6.59 -17.72
C ILE A 215 13.00 -7.23 -16.46
N LEU A 216 14.21 -6.81 -16.09
CA LEU A 216 14.90 -7.32 -14.91
C LEU A 216 14.15 -6.99 -13.62
N ASN A 217 13.67 -5.75 -13.47
CA ASN A 217 12.91 -5.31 -12.31
C ASN A 217 11.64 -6.13 -12.12
N TYR A 218 10.93 -6.42 -13.21
CA TYR A 218 9.75 -7.26 -13.22
C TYR A 218 10.07 -8.71 -12.83
N LEU A 219 11.10 -9.31 -13.43
CA LEU A 219 11.51 -10.69 -13.12
C LEU A 219 11.96 -10.84 -11.65
N ASP A 220 12.78 -9.91 -11.17
CA ASP A 220 13.28 -9.91 -9.80
C ASP A 220 12.15 -9.66 -8.79
N THR A 221 11.16 -8.84 -9.14
CA THR A 221 9.98 -8.64 -8.32
C THR A 221 9.05 -9.86 -8.29
N ALA A 222 8.86 -10.54 -9.42
CA ALA A 222 8.09 -11.78 -9.44
C ALA A 222 8.74 -12.85 -8.55
N ASP A 223 10.07 -13.04 -8.64
CA ASP A 223 10.80 -13.97 -7.77
C ASP A 223 10.74 -13.53 -6.29
N TYR A 224 10.92 -12.25 -6.01
CA TYR A 224 10.83 -11.69 -4.66
C TYR A 224 9.47 -11.96 -4.01
N ILE A 225 8.36 -11.62 -4.68
CA ILE A 225 7.01 -11.83 -4.15
C ILE A 225 6.77 -13.33 -3.96
N ASN A 226 7.07 -14.14 -4.99
CA ASN A 226 6.87 -15.59 -4.98
C ASN A 226 7.62 -16.29 -3.82
N ARG A 227 8.85 -15.86 -3.51
CA ARG A 227 9.62 -16.39 -2.37
C ARG A 227 9.11 -15.83 -1.05
N SER A 228 8.79 -14.54 -0.99
CA SER A 228 8.42 -13.85 0.24
C SER A 228 7.02 -14.18 0.74
N ILE A 229 6.12 -14.68 -0.12
CA ILE A 229 4.84 -15.27 0.32
C ILE A 229 5.09 -16.47 1.28
N ILE A 230 6.14 -17.26 1.04
CA ILE A 230 6.43 -18.50 1.79
C ILE A 230 7.46 -18.28 2.89
N LYS A 231 8.53 -17.57 2.55
CA LYS A 231 9.68 -17.38 3.43
C LYS A 231 10.15 -15.93 3.38
N PRO A 232 9.37 -14.99 3.94
CA PRO A 232 9.78 -13.60 4.02
C PRO A 232 11.07 -13.45 4.85
N LYS A 233 11.95 -12.55 4.41
CA LYS A 233 13.19 -12.25 5.14
C LYS A 233 12.85 -11.55 6.46
N ARG A 234 13.59 -11.87 7.53
CA ARG A 234 13.40 -11.22 8.85
C ARG A 234 13.57 -9.70 8.78
N LEU A 235 14.55 -9.23 8.04
CA LEU A 235 14.79 -7.80 7.88
C LEU A 235 13.57 -7.09 7.28
N SER A 236 12.98 -7.65 6.22
CA SER A 236 11.75 -7.13 5.59
C SER A 236 10.55 -7.14 6.53
N LEU A 237 10.41 -8.17 7.39
CA LEU A 237 9.33 -8.23 8.39
C LEU A 237 9.50 -7.14 9.47
N VAL A 238 10.73 -6.89 9.91
CA VAL A 238 11.04 -5.88 10.93
C VAL A 238 10.93 -4.46 10.36
N SER A 239 11.49 -4.20 9.18
CA SER A 239 11.38 -2.91 8.50
C SER A 239 9.93 -2.55 8.23
N ASN A 240 9.09 -3.54 7.92
CA ASN A 240 7.68 -3.27 7.72
C ASN A 240 6.95 -2.83 9.01
N ILE A 241 7.45 -3.04 10.23
CA ILE A 241 6.78 -2.57 11.46
C ILE A 241 6.60 -1.05 11.47
N ILE A 242 7.48 -0.30 10.80
CA ILE A 242 7.42 1.16 10.72
C ILE A 242 6.75 1.69 9.44
N ASN A 243 6.17 0.83 8.60
CA ASN A 243 5.51 1.23 7.35
C ASN A 243 3.99 1.38 7.51
N SER A 244 3.35 2.28 6.76
CA SER A 244 1.88 2.45 6.81
C SER A 244 1.12 1.31 6.13
N HIS A 245 1.74 0.63 5.16
CA HIS A 245 1.14 -0.48 4.41
C HIS A 245 1.71 -1.85 4.83
N PRO A 246 0.89 -2.91 4.85
CA PRO A 246 1.41 -4.27 4.95
C PRO A 246 2.32 -4.61 3.76
N PRO A 247 3.23 -5.60 3.89
CA PRO A 247 4.09 -5.98 2.79
C PRO A 247 3.28 -6.47 1.59
N THR A 248 3.71 -6.11 0.37
CA THR A 248 3.02 -6.46 -0.88
C THR A 248 2.75 -7.96 -1.01
N TYR A 249 3.69 -8.83 -0.60
CA TYR A 249 3.50 -10.27 -0.62
C TYR A 249 2.41 -10.78 0.35
N HIS A 250 2.22 -10.14 1.51
CA HIS A 250 1.12 -10.46 2.41
C HIS A 250 -0.22 -9.96 1.87
N ARG A 251 -0.25 -8.76 1.28
CA ARG A 251 -1.45 -8.22 0.61
C ARG A 251 -1.90 -9.13 -0.53
N ILE A 252 -0.98 -9.50 -1.43
CA ILE A 252 -1.26 -10.42 -2.54
C ILE A 252 -1.79 -11.77 -2.01
N ALA A 253 -1.20 -12.31 -0.95
CA ALA A 253 -1.70 -13.54 -0.33
C ALA A 253 -3.13 -13.38 0.21
N ALA A 254 -3.46 -12.24 0.83
CA ALA A 254 -4.80 -11.95 1.35
C ALA A 254 -5.83 -11.62 0.26
N ILE A 255 -5.41 -11.06 -0.87
CA ILE A 255 -6.29 -10.78 -2.02
C ILE A 255 -6.64 -12.08 -2.75
N LEU A 256 -5.68 -12.97 -2.94
CA LEU A 256 -5.85 -14.21 -3.74
C LEU A 256 -6.44 -15.40 -2.96
N ASP A 257 -6.61 -15.27 -1.64
CA ASP A 257 -7.17 -16.28 -0.75
C ASP A 257 -8.17 -15.66 0.24
N ASP A 258 -9.19 -16.42 0.68
CA ASP A 258 -10.23 -16.01 1.64
C ASP A 258 -9.92 -16.36 3.10
N LYS A 259 -8.81 -17.06 3.35
CA LYS A 259 -8.45 -17.56 4.69
C LYS A 259 -7.98 -16.48 5.68
N LEU A 260 -7.73 -15.24 5.23
CA LEU A 260 -7.25 -14.14 6.07
C LEU A 260 -8.32 -13.07 6.32
N LYS A 261 -8.39 -12.62 7.58
CA LYS A 261 -9.12 -11.41 7.97
C LYS A 261 -8.16 -10.20 7.93
N PRO A 262 -8.63 -8.98 7.62
CA PRO A 262 -7.78 -7.77 7.57
C PRO A 262 -6.97 -7.51 8.85
N THR A 263 -7.54 -7.83 10.02
CA THR A 263 -6.84 -7.68 11.31
C THR A 263 -5.68 -8.67 11.46
N LYS A 264 -5.83 -9.90 10.97
CA LYS A 264 -4.74 -10.89 11.00
C LYS A 264 -3.65 -10.54 10.00
N GLU A 265 -4.02 -10.07 8.82
CA GLU A 265 -3.09 -9.62 7.78
C GLU A 265 -2.13 -8.53 8.30
N THR A 266 -2.69 -7.53 8.98
CA THR A 266 -1.94 -6.42 9.60
C THR A 266 -0.84 -6.91 10.54
N LEU A 267 -1.09 -8.01 11.26
CA LEU A 267 -0.17 -8.56 12.25
C LEU A 267 0.79 -9.60 11.67
N LEU A 268 0.64 -10.01 10.40
CA LEU A 268 1.51 -11.01 9.78
C LEU A 268 3.01 -10.64 9.83
N PRO A 269 3.43 -9.38 9.63
CA PRO A 269 4.84 -9.01 9.78
C PRO A 269 5.41 -9.43 11.13
N ILE A 270 4.67 -9.23 12.22
CA ILE A 270 5.07 -9.58 13.59
C ILE A 270 4.93 -11.09 13.83
N ILE A 271 3.81 -11.68 13.42
CA ILE A 271 3.51 -13.10 13.64
C ILE A 271 4.53 -13.99 12.92
N CYS A 272 4.92 -13.64 11.69
CA CYS A 272 5.85 -14.39 10.85
C CYS A 272 7.32 -14.23 11.27
N LEU A 273 7.66 -13.38 12.26
CA LEU A 273 9.00 -13.39 12.87
C LEU A 273 9.29 -14.74 13.55
N LYS A 274 8.26 -15.40 14.07
CA LYS A 274 8.37 -16.74 14.66
C LYS A 274 8.41 -17.80 13.56
N LYS A 275 9.50 -18.57 13.49
CA LYS A 275 9.73 -19.62 12.46
C LYS A 275 8.57 -20.63 12.35
N SER A 276 7.95 -21.03 13.47
CA SER A 276 6.82 -21.97 13.43
C SER A 276 5.57 -21.37 12.78
N LYS A 277 5.30 -20.08 13.00
CA LYS A 277 4.19 -19.36 12.38
C LYS A 277 4.47 -19.09 10.90
N GLN A 278 5.71 -18.76 10.55
CA GLN A 278 6.12 -18.66 9.14
C GLN A 278 5.84 -19.97 8.39
N LYS A 279 6.21 -21.13 8.94
CA LYS A 279 5.90 -22.44 8.33
C LYS A 279 4.40 -22.72 8.19
N TYR A 280 3.60 -22.28 9.16
CA TYR A 280 2.14 -22.42 9.09
C TYR A 280 1.54 -21.57 7.97
N TYR A 281 1.88 -20.28 7.91
CA TYR A 281 1.37 -19.37 6.89
C TYR A 281 1.92 -19.66 5.49
N ALA A 282 3.16 -20.18 5.39
CA ALA A 282 3.71 -20.72 4.15
C ALA A 282 2.78 -21.77 3.53
N LYS A 283 2.34 -22.75 4.32
CA LYS A 283 1.37 -23.77 3.87
C LYS A 283 0.01 -23.16 3.53
N LEU A 284 -0.43 -22.18 4.32
CA LEU A 284 -1.71 -21.51 4.11
C LEU A 284 -1.75 -20.74 2.77
N PHE A 285 -0.64 -20.13 2.37
CA PHE A 285 -0.55 -19.24 1.21
C PHE A 285 -0.05 -19.92 -0.07
N GLU A 286 0.13 -21.24 -0.09
CA GLU A 286 0.62 -21.93 -1.29
C GLU A 286 -0.33 -21.76 -2.49
N ASP A 287 -1.65 -21.81 -2.26
CA ASP A 287 -2.65 -21.57 -3.31
C ASP A 287 -2.54 -20.15 -3.88
N ALA A 288 -2.41 -19.15 -3.01
CA ALA A 288 -2.23 -17.76 -3.40
C ALA A 288 -0.93 -17.55 -4.19
N ARG A 289 0.15 -18.22 -3.77
CA ARG A 289 1.44 -18.20 -4.48
C ARG A 289 1.32 -18.78 -5.88
N ILE A 290 0.62 -19.90 -6.06
CA ILE A 290 0.42 -20.51 -7.38
C ILE A 290 -0.39 -19.57 -8.27
N LYS A 291 -1.49 -19.00 -7.76
CA LYS A 291 -2.30 -18.00 -8.50
C LYS A 291 -1.46 -16.77 -8.88
N PHE A 292 -0.63 -16.28 -7.97
CA PHE A 292 0.26 -15.13 -8.25
C PHE A 292 1.21 -15.43 -9.41
N LYS A 293 1.82 -16.62 -9.47
CA LYS A 293 2.71 -16.99 -10.59
C LYS A 293 2.00 -16.91 -11.95
N VAL A 294 0.75 -17.38 -12.02
CA VAL A 294 -0.07 -17.30 -13.23
C VAL A 294 -0.29 -15.84 -13.62
N ILE A 295 -0.74 -15.00 -12.69
CA ILE A 295 -1.00 -13.57 -12.92
C ILE A 295 0.28 -12.81 -13.33
N ALA A 296 1.40 -13.11 -12.67
CA ALA A 296 2.69 -12.48 -12.98
C ALA A 296 3.17 -12.85 -14.39
N ASN A 297 3.02 -14.12 -14.80
CA ASN A 297 3.36 -14.57 -16.15
C ASN A 297 2.43 -13.96 -17.21
N GLU A 298 1.13 -13.90 -16.96
CA GLU A 298 0.16 -13.23 -17.84
C GLU A 298 0.54 -11.76 -18.05
N LYS A 299 0.75 -11.01 -16.96
CA LYS A 299 1.14 -9.60 -17.02
C LYS A 299 2.46 -9.41 -17.79
N PHE A 300 3.46 -10.24 -17.51
CA PHE A 300 4.75 -10.13 -18.18
C PHE A 300 4.63 -10.36 -19.69
N LYS A 301 3.84 -11.35 -20.12
CA LYS A 301 3.56 -11.62 -21.54
C LYS A 301 2.83 -10.45 -22.20
N GLU A 302 1.81 -9.91 -21.53
CA GLU A 302 1.03 -8.77 -22.01
C GLU A 302 1.91 -7.52 -22.17
N TYR A 303 2.75 -7.21 -21.18
CA TYR A 303 3.53 -5.97 -21.12
C TYR A 303 4.78 -5.98 -22.00
N PHE A 304 5.52 -7.09 -22.05
CA PHE A 304 6.77 -7.16 -22.82
C PHE A 304 6.65 -7.84 -24.18
N HIS A 305 5.51 -8.49 -24.47
CA HIS A 305 5.31 -9.33 -25.66
C HIS A 305 6.36 -10.44 -25.83
N ILE A 306 6.92 -10.91 -24.72
CA ILE A 306 7.90 -12.01 -24.67
C ILE A 306 7.16 -13.30 -24.24
N GLY A 307 7.56 -14.45 -24.80
CA GLY A 307 7.03 -15.76 -24.44
C GLY A 307 7.21 -16.13 -22.96
N ASP A 308 6.66 -17.29 -22.57
CA ASP A 308 6.55 -17.73 -21.17
C ASP A 308 7.82 -17.51 -20.32
N ILE A 309 7.69 -16.75 -19.22
CA ILE A 309 8.77 -16.50 -18.27
C ILE A 309 8.87 -17.52 -17.15
N SER A 310 7.96 -18.50 -17.10
CA SER A 310 8.05 -19.62 -16.17
C SER A 310 9.45 -20.23 -16.12
N PRO A 311 10.18 -20.40 -17.25
CA PRO A 311 11.56 -20.88 -17.23
C PRO A 311 12.52 -19.94 -16.50
N PHE A 312 12.41 -18.62 -16.60
CA PHE A 312 13.33 -17.67 -15.95
C PHE A 312 13.05 -17.50 -14.46
N VAL A 313 11.76 -17.49 -14.09
CA VAL A 313 11.31 -17.55 -12.69
C VAL A 313 11.71 -18.90 -12.06
N MET A 314 11.78 -19.99 -12.85
CA MET A 314 12.24 -21.31 -12.40
C MET A 314 13.76 -21.53 -12.46
N LYS A 315 14.52 -20.89 -13.36
CA LYS A 315 15.96 -21.18 -13.55
C LYS A 315 16.86 -20.55 -12.49
N LYS A 316 16.46 -19.41 -11.91
CA LYS A 316 17.11 -18.85 -10.69
C LYS A 316 16.87 -19.72 -9.44
N ILE A 317 16.02 -20.75 -9.52
CA ILE A 317 15.69 -21.68 -8.44
C ILE A 317 16.60 -22.92 -8.44
N SER A 318 17.03 -23.45 -9.59
CA SER A 318 17.90 -24.66 -9.60
C SER A 318 19.30 -24.39 -9.06
N LEU A 319 19.86 -23.20 -9.29
CA LEU A 319 21.17 -22.79 -8.77
C LEU A 319 21.18 -22.59 -7.24
N SER A 320 20.03 -22.26 -6.63
CA SER A 320 19.91 -22.08 -5.18
C SER A 320 19.56 -23.38 -4.42
N ILE A 321 18.96 -24.37 -5.08
CA ILE A 321 18.64 -25.67 -4.46
C ILE A 321 19.86 -26.60 -4.51
N ASN A 322 20.64 -26.59 -5.60
CA ASN A 322 21.86 -27.40 -5.71
C ASN A 322 23.00 -26.93 -4.77
N SER A 323 22.93 -25.72 -4.21
CA SER A 323 23.85 -25.23 -3.18
C SER A 323 23.39 -25.51 -1.74
N LEU A 324 22.16 -26.01 -1.55
CA LEU A 324 21.59 -26.37 -0.23
C LEU A 324 21.43 -27.88 -0.03
N ILE A 325 21.71 -28.68 -1.07
CA ILE A 325 21.76 -30.15 -1.00
C ILE A 325 23.17 -30.57 -1.44
N LYS A 326 24.15 -30.45 -0.53
CA LYS A 326 25.30 -31.37 -0.60
C LYS A 326 24.77 -32.75 -0.17
N PRO A 327 24.98 -33.81 -0.95
CA PRO A 327 24.78 -35.17 -0.45
C PRO A 327 25.69 -35.33 0.79
N ILE A 328 25.11 -35.81 1.88
CA ILE A 328 25.90 -36.41 2.95
C ILE A 328 26.47 -37.69 2.32
N GLU A 329 27.75 -37.65 1.95
CA GLU A 329 28.50 -38.86 1.64
C GLU A 329 28.61 -39.65 2.95
N LEU A 330 27.90 -40.77 3.01
CA LEU A 330 28.17 -41.83 3.97
C LEU A 330 29.42 -42.57 3.47
N GLY A 331 30.55 -42.25 4.06
CA GLY A 331 31.80 -43.00 4.00
C GLY A 331 32.23 -43.34 5.42
#